data_AF-A0A318CWH2-F1
#
_entry.id   AF-A0A318CWH2-F1
#
_cell.length_a   1.000
_cell.length_b   1.000
_cell.length_c   1.000
_cell.angle_alpha   90.00
_cell.angle_beta   90.00
_cell.angle_gamma   90.00
#
_symmetry.space_group_name_H-M   'P 1'
#
loop_
_entity.id
_entity.type
_entity.pdbx_description
1 polymer ?
#
loop_
_entity_poly.entity_id
_entity_poly.type
_entity_poly.pdbx_seq_one_letter_code
_entity_poly.pdbx_strand_id
1 'polypeptide(L)'
;MLYLPHTSDEISSMLQVVGVSDLDGLFLTVPDDCRLKGDLNLPKALTEWELNDHMETLSKSMAVSPEYRVFLGAGSYEHYIPASVSYLLSRSEFVTSYTPYQPEMSQGTLQAIYEYQTLAARLLGMEIATASHYDGATALAESLLMAIRITKRKKVAVSSLIHPLYRQVVRTYFGNFSISPGKSYFAESWYLYFYRFPMKFP
;
A
#
# COMPACT_ATOMS: atom_id res chain seq x y z
N MET A 1 21.13 -2.78 -15.08
CA MET A 1 20.83 -1.44 -15.65
C MET A 1 21.57 -0.38 -14.83
N LEU A 2 22.21 0.63 -15.44
CA LEU A 2 22.85 1.73 -14.67
C LEU A 2 21.75 2.58 -14.02
N TYR A 3 21.76 2.71 -12.70
CA TYR A 3 20.75 3.47 -11.96
C TYR A 3 20.93 4.99 -12.13
N LEU A 4 22.17 5.44 -12.28
CA LEU A 4 22.51 6.84 -12.54
C LEU A 4 22.56 7.05 -14.06
N PRO A 5 21.73 7.97 -14.61
CA PRO A 5 21.66 8.17 -16.05
C PRO A 5 22.75 9.10 -16.59
N HIS A 6 23.34 9.94 -15.73
CA HIS A 6 24.28 10.98 -16.13
C HIS A 6 25.72 10.47 -16.27
N THR A 7 26.37 10.90 -17.34
CA THR A 7 27.81 10.72 -17.57
C THR A 7 28.64 11.72 -16.78
N SER A 8 29.94 11.48 -16.66
CA SER A 8 30.87 12.42 -16.01
C SER A 8 30.88 13.80 -16.67
N ASP A 9 30.79 13.85 -18.01
CA ASP A 9 30.78 15.10 -18.77
C ASP A 9 29.49 15.92 -18.51
N GLU A 10 28.34 15.25 -18.44
CA GLU A 10 27.06 15.89 -18.08
C GLU A 10 27.11 16.43 -16.64
N ILE A 11 27.64 15.64 -15.69
CA ILE A 11 27.81 16.08 -14.31
C ILE A 11 28.71 17.33 -14.27
N SER A 12 29.85 17.33 -14.94
CA SER A 12 30.76 18.49 -14.99
C SER A 12 30.08 19.74 -15.58
N SER A 13 29.33 19.58 -16.67
CA SER A 13 28.58 20.68 -17.29
C SER A 13 27.52 21.25 -16.34
N MET A 14 26.76 20.38 -15.66
CA MET A 14 25.75 20.79 -14.68
C MET A 14 26.37 21.52 -13.48
N LEU A 15 27.50 21.03 -12.94
CA LEU A 15 28.20 21.67 -11.83
C LEU A 15 28.71 23.07 -12.22
N GLN A 16 29.21 23.24 -13.44
CA GLN A 16 29.64 24.53 -13.97
C GLN A 16 28.48 25.54 -14.04
N VAL A 17 27.29 25.11 -14.47
CA VAL A 17 26.08 25.96 -14.52
C VAL A 17 25.63 26.37 -13.12
N VAL A 18 25.69 25.44 -12.15
CA VAL A 18 25.32 25.71 -10.75
C VAL A 18 26.37 26.59 -10.06
N GLY A 19 27.64 26.55 -10.50
CA GLY A 19 28.74 27.33 -9.93
C GLY A 19 29.43 26.66 -8.74
N VAL A 20 29.41 25.33 -8.67
CA VAL A 20 30.10 24.54 -7.62
C VAL A 20 31.17 23.63 -8.24
N SER A 21 32.17 23.22 -7.44
CA SER A 21 33.32 22.42 -7.90
C SER A 21 33.02 20.93 -8.02
N ASP A 22 32.12 20.41 -7.20
CA ASP A 22 31.88 18.98 -7.01
C ASP A 22 30.47 18.74 -6.45
N LEU A 23 30.11 17.45 -6.31
CA LEU A 23 28.82 17.04 -5.78
C LEU A 23 28.61 17.48 -4.31
N ASP A 24 29.66 17.54 -3.50
CA ASP A 24 29.56 17.96 -2.10
C ASP A 24 29.15 19.44 -1.99
N GLY A 25 29.57 20.26 -2.95
CA GLY A 25 29.15 21.65 -3.10
C GLY A 25 27.63 21.82 -3.26
N LEU A 26 26.91 20.81 -3.79
CA LEU A 26 25.44 20.87 -3.92
C LEU A 26 24.70 20.77 -2.59
N PHE A 27 25.37 20.26 -1.54
CA PHE A 27 24.75 20.00 -0.23
C PHE A 27 25.11 21.05 0.82
N LEU A 28 25.68 22.20 0.43
CA LEU A 28 26.07 23.27 1.36
C LEU A 28 24.92 23.80 2.24
N THR A 29 23.67 23.65 1.78
CA THR A 29 22.46 24.04 2.53
C THR A 29 22.13 23.11 3.69
N VAL A 30 22.69 21.89 3.72
CA VAL A 30 22.52 20.96 4.84
C VAL A 30 23.49 21.35 5.95
N PRO A 31 23.01 21.70 7.17
CA PRO A 31 23.86 22.04 8.30
C PRO A 31 24.91 20.95 8.60
N ASP A 32 26.12 21.37 8.96
CA ASP A 32 27.27 20.45 9.04
C ASP A 32 27.12 19.39 10.14
N ASP A 33 26.40 19.73 11.22
CA ASP A 33 26.04 18.87 12.34
C ASP A 33 24.93 17.86 12.00
N CYS A 34 24.20 18.08 10.90
CA CYS A 34 23.20 17.16 10.37
C CYS A 34 23.78 16.18 9.33
N ARG A 35 25.04 16.38 8.89
CA ARG A 35 25.68 15.52 7.89
C ARG A 35 26.30 14.29 8.53
N LEU A 36 26.09 13.14 7.91
CA LEU A 36 26.83 11.93 8.25
C LEU A 36 28.31 12.13 7.90
N LYS A 37 29.20 11.93 8.87
CA LYS A 37 30.65 12.17 8.74
C LYS A 37 31.47 10.95 8.31
N GLY A 38 30.81 9.84 8.03
CA GLY A 38 31.45 8.59 7.61
C GLY A 38 30.57 7.83 6.64
N ASP A 39 30.96 6.60 6.35
CA ASP A 39 30.21 5.74 5.45
C ASP A 39 28.93 5.22 6.12
N LEU A 40 27.93 4.94 5.30
CA LEU A 40 26.78 4.16 5.74
C LEU A 40 27.27 2.76 6.13
N ASN A 41 26.82 2.27 7.29
CA ASN A 41 27.11 0.91 7.73
C ASN A 41 26.26 -0.10 6.94
N LEU A 42 26.64 -0.34 5.69
CA LEU A 42 25.97 -1.24 4.75
C LEU A 42 26.91 -2.36 4.32
N PRO A 43 26.37 -3.55 3.96
CA PRO A 43 27.14 -4.57 3.29
C PRO A 43 27.75 -4.05 1.97
N LYS A 44 28.76 -4.76 1.48
CA LYS A 44 29.34 -4.46 0.16
C LYS A 44 28.26 -4.56 -0.92
N ALA A 45 28.37 -3.69 -1.93
CA ALA A 45 27.51 -3.74 -3.10
C ALA A 45 27.62 -5.10 -3.79
N LEU A 46 26.47 -5.63 -4.21
CA LEU A 46 26.37 -6.83 -5.03
C LEU A 46 26.17 -6.43 -6.49
N THR A 47 26.70 -7.25 -7.40
CA THR A 47 26.30 -7.22 -8.80
C THR A 47 24.83 -7.65 -8.94
N GLU A 48 24.22 -7.36 -10.09
CA GLU A 48 22.83 -7.77 -10.37
C GLU A 48 22.63 -9.29 -10.26
N TRP A 49 23.63 -10.07 -10.68
CA TRP A 49 23.60 -11.54 -10.59
C TRP A 49 23.71 -12.04 -9.14
N GLU A 50 24.64 -11.50 -8.38
CA GLU A 50 24.80 -11.85 -6.95
C GLU A 50 23.57 -11.44 -6.15
N LEU A 51 22.94 -10.30 -6.47
CA LEU A 51 21.70 -9.88 -5.83
C LEU A 51 20.55 -10.84 -6.13
N ASN A 52 20.40 -11.28 -7.39
CA ASN A 52 19.36 -12.26 -7.75
C ASN A 52 19.54 -13.60 -7.02
N ASP A 53 20.77 -14.13 -6.97
CA ASP A 53 21.09 -15.37 -6.24
C ASP A 53 20.84 -15.22 -4.73
N HIS A 54 21.20 -14.06 -4.16
CA HIS A 54 20.94 -13.75 -2.77
C HIS A 54 19.44 -13.75 -2.45
N MET A 55 18.63 -13.08 -3.29
CA MET A 55 17.17 -13.04 -3.13
C MET A 55 16.53 -14.42 -3.29
N GLU A 56 17.01 -15.24 -4.22
CA GLU A 56 16.55 -16.62 -4.37
C GLU A 56 16.87 -17.48 -3.15
N THR A 57 18.08 -17.33 -2.60
CA THR A 57 18.51 -18.03 -1.38
C THR A 57 17.64 -17.65 -0.18
N LEU A 58 17.36 -16.36 0.00
CA LEU A 58 16.46 -15.89 1.06
C LEU A 58 15.04 -16.46 0.89
N SER A 59 14.52 -16.46 -0.33
CA SER A 59 13.20 -17.01 -0.65
C SER A 59 13.08 -18.49 -0.25
N LYS A 60 14.14 -19.29 -0.50
CA LYS A 60 14.20 -20.72 -0.11
C LYS A 60 14.21 -20.95 1.40
N SER A 61 14.57 -19.94 2.21
CA SER A 61 14.58 -20.04 3.67
C SER A 61 13.20 -19.82 4.32
N MET A 62 12.22 -19.37 3.54
CA MET A 62 10.88 -19.05 4.05
C MET A 62 10.12 -20.33 4.42
N ALA A 63 9.46 -20.32 5.59
CA ALA A 63 8.76 -21.48 6.16
C ALA A 63 7.59 -22.00 5.29
N VAL A 64 7.04 -21.14 4.43
CA VAL A 64 5.97 -21.48 3.48
C VAL A 64 6.50 -21.19 2.09
N SER A 65 7.00 -22.22 1.41
CA SER A 65 7.40 -22.09 0.00
C SER A 65 6.16 -21.97 -0.90
N PRO A 66 6.31 -21.45 -2.13
CA PRO A 66 5.21 -21.38 -3.10
C PRO A 66 4.53 -22.72 -3.43
N GLU A 67 5.12 -23.85 -3.05
CA GLU A 67 4.60 -25.20 -3.28
C GLU A 67 3.54 -25.61 -2.23
N TYR A 68 3.45 -24.90 -1.10
CA TYR A 68 2.48 -25.19 -0.05
C TYR A 68 1.08 -24.72 -0.42
N ARG A 69 0.07 -25.54 -0.11
CA ARG A 69 -1.34 -25.14 -0.18
C ARG A 69 -1.80 -24.63 1.18
N VAL A 70 -2.18 -23.35 1.25
CA VAL A 70 -2.55 -22.68 2.51
C VAL A 70 -4.06 -22.48 2.59
N PHE A 71 -4.72 -23.22 3.48
CA PHE A 71 -6.17 -23.13 3.72
C PHE A 71 -6.55 -22.36 4.99
N LEU A 72 -5.62 -21.58 5.56
CA LEU A 72 -5.87 -20.77 6.77
C LEU A 72 -6.95 -19.71 6.54
N GLY A 73 -7.11 -19.25 5.30
CA GLY A 73 -8.08 -18.24 4.89
C GLY A 73 -7.80 -16.90 5.55
N ALA A 74 -8.70 -16.45 6.43
CA ALA A 74 -8.48 -15.26 7.24
C ALA A 74 -8.30 -13.94 6.44
N GLY A 75 -8.84 -13.88 5.21
CA GLY A 75 -8.75 -12.70 4.35
C GLY A 75 -7.74 -12.82 3.22
N SER A 76 -6.89 -13.84 3.24
CA SER A 76 -6.01 -14.20 2.12
C SER A 76 -6.39 -15.58 1.60
N TYR A 77 -6.68 -15.68 0.31
CA TYR A 77 -7.15 -16.92 -0.31
C TYR A 77 -6.39 -17.15 -1.61
N GLU A 78 -5.91 -18.38 -1.78
CA GLU A 78 -5.35 -18.81 -3.04
C GLU A 78 -6.42 -18.74 -4.14
N HIS A 79 -6.07 -18.17 -5.29
CA HIS A 79 -6.92 -18.06 -6.45
C HIS A 79 -6.06 -18.11 -7.72
N TYR A 80 -6.68 -18.52 -8.82
CA TYR A 80 -6.01 -18.53 -10.12
C TYR A 80 -5.74 -17.09 -10.59
N ILE A 81 -4.47 -16.79 -10.88
CA ILE A 81 -4.05 -15.53 -11.49
C ILE A 81 -3.80 -15.80 -12.98
N PRO A 82 -4.59 -15.24 -13.90
CA PRO A 82 -4.38 -15.42 -15.33
C PRO A 82 -3.00 -14.92 -15.77
N ALA A 83 -2.35 -15.64 -16.70
CA ALA A 83 -1.02 -15.29 -17.21
C ALA A 83 -0.95 -13.89 -17.85
N SER A 84 -2.07 -13.38 -18.35
CA SER A 84 -2.19 -12.01 -18.85
C SER A 84 -1.88 -10.95 -17.79
N VAL A 85 -2.13 -11.23 -16.51
CA VAL A 85 -1.83 -10.31 -15.40
C VAL A 85 -0.33 -10.13 -15.25
N SER A 86 0.46 -11.22 -15.28
CA SER A 86 1.93 -11.13 -15.21
C SER A 86 2.50 -10.36 -16.39
N TYR A 87 1.94 -10.53 -17.59
CA TYR A 87 2.32 -9.72 -18.75
C TYR A 87 2.02 -8.23 -18.53
N LEU A 88 0.82 -7.88 -18.05
CA LEU A 88 0.48 -6.49 -17.74
C LEU A 88 1.38 -5.89 -16.66
N LEU A 89 1.76 -6.65 -15.63
CA LEU A 89 2.68 -6.19 -14.59
C LEU A 89 4.10 -5.95 -15.10
N SER A 90 4.51 -6.60 -16.19
CA SER A 90 5.83 -6.38 -16.81
C SER A 90 5.89 -5.12 -17.68
N ARG A 91 4.75 -4.51 -17.99
CA ARG A 91 4.66 -3.34 -18.85
C ARG A 91 4.95 -2.06 -18.08
N SER A 92 5.98 -1.33 -18.50
CA SER A 92 6.43 -0.10 -17.85
C SER A 92 5.31 0.94 -17.73
N GLU A 93 4.41 1.03 -18.71
CA GLU A 93 3.34 2.03 -18.72
C GLU A 93 2.39 1.91 -17.52
N PHE A 94 2.27 0.70 -16.94
CA PHE A 94 1.45 0.42 -15.76
C PHE A 94 2.20 0.54 -14.43
N VAL A 95 3.52 0.38 -14.42
CA VAL A 95 4.31 0.30 -13.16
C VAL A 95 5.19 1.51 -12.89
N THR A 96 5.46 2.35 -13.90
CA THR A 96 6.26 3.58 -13.73
C THR A 96 5.41 4.84 -13.65
N SER A 97 4.14 4.80 -14.09
CA SER A 97 3.22 5.93 -13.96
C SER A 97 2.78 6.13 -12.50
N TYR A 98 2.55 7.38 -12.10
CA TYR A 98 2.06 7.72 -10.76
C TYR A 98 0.61 8.20 -10.80
N THR A 99 0.13 8.79 -9.71
CA THR A 99 -1.24 9.31 -9.61
C THR A 99 -1.62 10.14 -10.85
N PRO A 100 -2.76 9.83 -11.50
CA PRO A 100 -3.14 10.42 -12.79
C PRO A 100 -3.68 11.86 -12.64
N TYR A 101 -2.83 12.78 -12.18
CA TYR A 101 -3.20 14.20 -12.02
C TYR A 101 -3.39 14.93 -13.36
N GLN A 102 -2.76 14.45 -14.43
CA GLN A 102 -2.90 14.95 -15.80
C GLN A 102 -3.81 14.00 -16.59
N PRO A 103 -5.14 14.20 -16.56
CA PRO A 103 -6.09 13.25 -17.10
C PRO A 103 -5.95 13.04 -18.61
N GLU A 104 -5.59 14.07 -19.37
CA GLU A 104 -5.42 14.02 -20.83
C GLU A 104 -4.32 13.04 -21.25
N MET A 105 -3.31 12.86 -20.39
CA MET A 105 -2.18 11.96 -20.61
C MET A 105 -2.35 10.60 -19.92
N SER A 106 -3.44 10.40 -19.17
CA SER A 106 -3.63 9.26 -18.26
C SER A 106 -4.93 8.48 -18.50
N GLN A 107 -5.58 8.66 -19.66
CA GLN A 107 -6.89 8.07 -19.95
C GLN A 107 -6.91 6.54 -19.84
N GLY A 108 -5.82 5.84 -20.18
CA GLY A 108 -5.74 4.39 -20.02
C GLY A 108 -5.86 3.93 -18.57
N THR A 109 -5.10 4.53 -17.66
CA THR A 109 -5.16 4.24 -16.22
C THR A 109 -6.51 4.64 -15.63
N LEU A 110 -7.05 5.80 -16.02
CA LEU A 110 -8.36 6.27 -15.56
C LEU A 110 -9.49 5.34 -16.01
N GLN A 111 -9.41 4.81 -17.24
CA GLN A 111 -10.36 3.81 -17.73
C GLN A 111 -10.29 2.51 -16.89
N ALA A 112 -9.09 2.01 -16.60
CA ALA A 112 -8.93 0.82 -15.76
C ALA A 112 -9.48 1.02 -14.34
N ILE A 113 -9.26 2.21 -13.75
CA ILE A 113 -9.84 2.59 -12.45
C ILE A 113 -11.37 2.62 -12.53
N TYR A 114 -11.94 3.22 -13.57
CA TYR A 114 -13.39 3.26 -13.78
C TYR A 114 -13.99 1.86 -13.91
N GLU A 115 -13.33 0.95 -14.65
CA GLU A 115 -13.76 -0.44 -14.77
C GLU A 115 -13.70 -1.19 -13.44
N TYR A 116 -12.64 -0.99 -12.66
CA TYR A 116 -12.55 -1.53 -11.29
C TYR A 116 -13.69 -1.02 -10.40
N GLN A 117 -13.94 0.29 -10.38
CA GLN A 117 -15.02 0.89 -9.58
C GLN A 117 -16.39 0.35 -10.02
N THR A 118 -16.62 0.24 -11.33
CA THR A 118 -17.86 -0.29 -11.90
C THR A 118 -18.07 -1.75 -11.51
N LEU A 119 -17.01 -2.58 -11.58
CA LEU A 119 -17.05 -3.97 -11.14
C LEU A 119 -17.37 -4.07 -9.65
N ALA A 120 -16.66 -3.32 -8.80
CA ALA A 120 -16.86 -3.34 -7.36
C ALA A 120 -18.27 -2.86 -6.96
N ALA A 121 -18.77 -1.78 -7.56
CA ALA A 121 -20.11 -1.25 -7.33
C ALA A 121 -21.18 -2.28 -7.72
N ARG A 122 -21.06 -2.91 -8.90
CA ARG A 122 -21.98 -3.97 -9.36
C ARG A 122 -21.92 -5.21 -8.47
N LEU A 123 -20.72 -5.65 -8.09
CA LEU A 123 -20.53 -6.84 -7.26
C LEU A 123 -21.12 -6.66 -5.85
N LEU A 124 -20.99 -5.47 -5.27
CA LEU A 124 -21.46 -5.16 -3.92
C LEU A 124 -22.89 -4.60 -3.89
N GLY A 125 -23.50 -4.34 -5.04
CA GLY A 125 -24.81 -3.68 -5.12
C GLY A 125 -24.81 -2.25 -4.56
N MET A 126 -23.69 -1.54 -4.70
CA MET A 126 -23.50 -0.17 -4.20
C MET A 126 -23.55 0.83 -5.35
N GLU A 127 -23.93 2.08 -5.07
CA GLU A 127 -24.01 3.13 -6.08
C GLU A 127 -22.64 3.62 -6.55
N ILE A 128 -21.67 3.69 -5.63
CA ILE A 128 -20.33 4.24 -5.88
C ILE A 128 -19.29 3.38 -5.17
N ALA A 129 -18.14 3.19 -5.84
CA ALA A 129 -16.93 2.61 -5.25
C ALA A 129 -15.77 3.61 -5.36
N THR A 130 -14.83 3.55 -4.42
CA THR A 130 -13.58 4.32 -4.48
C THR A 130 -12.55 3.61 -5.36
N ALA A 131 -11.50 4.31 -5.78
CA ALA A 131 -10.41 3.79 -6.60
C ALA A 131 -9.38 2.94 -5.82
N SER A 132 -9.86 2.08 -4.91
CA SER A 132 -9.12 1.27 -3.91
C SER A 132 -8.92 1.89 -2.52
N HIS A 133 -8.51 1.05 -1.58
CA HIS A 133 -7.99 1.35 -0.24
C HIS A 133 -6.77 0.44 -0.02
N TYR A 134 -5.94 0.72 0.98
CA TYR A 134 -4.73 -0.08 1.25
C TYR A 134 -5.03 -1.55 1.54
N ASP A 135 -6.03 -1.82 2.39
CA ASP A 135 -6.49 -3.18 2.69
C ASP A 135 -7.93 -3.16 3.23
N GLY A 136 -8.49 -4.34 3.50
CA GLY A 136 -9.83 -4.44 4.07
C GLY A 136 -9.95 -3.97 5.53
N ALA A 137 -8.86 -3.95 6.29
CA ALA A 137 -8.87 -3.55 7.69
C ALA A 137 -9.00 -2.02 7.85
N THR A 138 -8.19 -1.31 7.08
CA THR A 138 -8.21 0.15 6.93
C THR A 138 -9.51 0.61 6.29
N ALA A 139 -10.00 -0.08 5.25
CA ALA A 139 -11.32 0.21 4.66
C ALA A 139 -12.47 0.07 5.68
N LEU A 140 -12.41 -0.94 6.57
CA LEU A 140 -13.38 -1.06 7.67
C LEU A 140 -13.28 0.15 8.62
N ALA A 141 -12.07 0.56 9.02
CA ALA A 141 -11.90 1.71 9.89
C ALA A 141 -12.43 3.01 9.26
N GLU A 142 -12.12 3.26 7.98
CA GLU A 142 -12.61 4.43 7.23
C GLU A 142 -14.14 4.43 7.10
N SER A 143 -14.76 3.27 6.84
CA SER A 143 -16.23 3.19 6.77
C SER A 143 -16.90 3.51 8.11
N LEU A 144 -16.29 3.10 9.24
CA LEU A 144 -16.75 3.47 10.58
C LEU A 144 -16.59 4.98 10.84
N LEU A 145 -15.48 5.58 10.42
CA LEU A 145 -15.27 7.03 10.52
C LEU A 145 -16.27 7.82 9.66
N MET A 146 -16.57 7.35 8.45
CA MET A 146 -17.63 7.88 7.60
C MET A 146 -18.99 7.81 8.30
N ALA A 147 -19.35 6.65 8.86
CA ALA A 147 -20.61 6.47 9.57
C ALA A 147 -20.74 7.42 10.77
N ILE A 148 -19.67 7.60 11.55
CA ILE A 148 -19.63 8.57 12.66
C ILE A 148 -19.83 10.00 12.13
N ARG A 149 -19.19 10.37 11.02
CA ARG A 149 -19.31 11.70 10.41
C ARG A 149 -20.73 12.00 9.92
N ILE A 150 -21.41 11.01 9.35
CA ILE A 150 -22.78 11.14 8.83
C ILE A 150 -23.79 11.15 9.97
N THR A 151 -23.72 10.17 10.87
CA THR A 151 -24.72 9.99 11.94
C THR A 151 -24.50 10.88 13.16
N LYS A 152 -23.30 11.48 13.29
CA LYS A 152 -22.83 12.22 14.47
C LYS A 152 -22.80 11.39 15.77
N ARG A 153 -23.00 10.07 15.69
CA ARG A 153 -22.93 9.18 16.85
C ARG A 153 -21.47 8.91 17.20
N LYS A 154 -21.17 8.88 18.49
CA LYS A 154 -19.80 8.67 19.02
C LYS A 154 -19.48 7.19 19.30
N LYS A 155 -20.39 6.28 18.97
CA LYS A 155 -20.27 4.85 19.27
C LYS A 155 -20.61 4.03 18.03
N VAL A 156 -19.84 2.98 17.80
CA VAL A 156 -20.02 2.01 16.73
C VAL A 156 -19.98 0.60 17.32
N ALA A 157 -20.73 -0.32 16.70
CA ALA A 157 -20.68 -1.73 17.04
C ALA A 157 -19.92 -2.49 15.94
N VAL A 158 -19.01 -3.36 16.34
CA VAL A 158 -18.22 -4.20 15.43
C VAL A 158 -18.46 -5.64 15.84
N SER A 159 -18.84 -6.52 14.92
CA SER A 159 -19.07 -7.93 15.25
C SER A 159 -17.78 -8.62 15.71
N SER A 160 -17.87 -9.48 16.73
CA SER A 160 -16.74 -10.34 17.16
C SER A 160 -16.31 -11.35 16.08
N LEU A 161 -17.19 -11.63 15.11
CA LEU A 161 -16.93 -12.52 13.97
C LEU A 161 -16.06 -11.87 12.88
N ILE A 162 -15.82 -10.55 12.96
CA ILE A 162 -14.86 -9.89 12.07
C ILE A 162 -13.45 -10.36 12.41
N HIS A 163 -12.61 -10.47 11.37
CA HIS A 163 -11.22 -10.88 11.48
C HIS A 163 -10.51 -10.16 12.64
N PRO A 164 -9.82 -10.90 13.54
CA PRO A 164 -9.23 -10.31 14.74
C PRO A 164 -8.25 -9.16 14.44
N LEU A 165 -7.43 -9.28 13.39
CA LEU A 165 -6.51 -8.20 12.98
C LEU A 165 -7.26 -6.96 12.47
N TYR A 166 -8.43 -7.12 11.82
CA TYR A 166 -9.22 -5.97 11.37
C TYR A 166 -9.79 -5.24 12.60
N ARG A 167 -10.26 -6.00 13.60
CA ARG A 167 -10.70 -5.43 14.88
C ARG A 167 -9.56 -4.73 15.62
N GLN A 168 -8.32 -5.23 15.53
CA GLN A 168 -7.15 -4.57 16.09
C GLN A 168 -6.84 -3.25 15.40
N VAL A 169 -6.84 -3.22 14.05
CA VAL A 169 -6.66 -1.98 13.27
C VAL A 169 -7.73 -0.95 13.63
N VAL A 170 -9.00 -1.36 13.69
CA VAL A 170 -10.10 -0.49 14.15
C VAL A 170 -9.79 0.06 15.55
N ARG A 171 -9.40 -0.79 16.51
CA ARG A 171 -9.03 -0.32 17.86
C ARG A 171 -7.88 0.69 17.84
N THR A 172 -6.89 0.50 16.98
CA THR A 172 -5.77 1.45 16.81
C THR A 172 -6.25 2.80 16.27
N TYR A 173 -7.06 2.79 15.21
CA TYR A 173 -7.65 4.01 14.64
C TYR A 173 -8.47 4.81 15.66
N PHE A 174 -9.25 4.11 16.48
CA PHE A 174 -10.13 4.73 17.48
C PHE A 174 -9.47 4.90 18.87
N GLY A 175 -8.27 4.37 19.11
CA GLY A 175 -7.61 4.36 20.42
C GLY A 175 -7.17 5.74 20.91
N ASN A 176 -6.87 6.65 19.98
CA ASN A 176 -6.51 8.05 20.29
C ASN A 176 -7.70 9.02 20.23
N PHE A 177 -8.86 8.56 19.76
CA PHE A 177 -10.09 9.32 19.96
C PHE A 177 -10.50 9.09 21.40
N SER A 178 -10.73 10.18 22.16
CA SER A 178 -11.26 10.14 23.53
C SER A 178 -12.70 9.58 23.54
N ILE A 179 -12.82 8.29 23.24
CA ILE A 179 -13.94 7.43 23.55
C ILE A 179 -13.60 6.96 24.96
N SER A 180 -14.33 7.51 25.94
CA SER A 180 -14.09 7.39 27.37
C SER A 180 -13.45 6.05 27.79
N PRO A 181 -12.33 6.06 28.53
CA PRO A 181 -11.70 4.84 29.02
C PRO A 181 -12.60 4.23 30.10
N GLY A 182 -13.38 3.23 29.72
CA GLY A 182 -14.33 2.63 30.63
C GLY A 182 -15.41 1.88 29.88
N LYS A 183 -15.14 0.59 29.68
CA LYS A 183 -15.92 -0.48 29.04
C LYS A 183 -15.84 -0.49 27.51
N SER A 184 -15.22 -1.56 27.02
CA SER A 184 -15.59 -2.21 25.78
C SER A 184 -17.09 -2.55 25.81
N TYR A 185 -17.94 -1.61 25.41
CA TYR A 185 -19.37 -1.86 25.28
C TYR A 185 -19.65 -2.48 23.92
N PHE A 186 -19.37 -3.77 23.79
CA PHE A 186 -20.14 -4.62 22.90
C PHE A 186 -21.49 -4.82 23.61
N ALA A 187 -22.55 -4.15 23.16
CA ALA A 187 -23.88 -4.25 23.78
C ALA A 187 -25.00 -4.26 22.72
N GLU A 188 -25.97 -5.15 22.95
CA GLU A 188 -26.96 -5.71 22.02
C GLU A 188 -28.16 -4.82 21.65
N SER A 189 -28.05 -3.48 21.70
CA SER A 189 -29.24 -2.66 21.44
C SER A 189 -28.94 -1.45 20.54
N TRP A 190 -29.39 -1.58 19.28
CA TRP A 190 -29.53 -0.56 18.24
C TRP A 190 -28.25 0.23 17.86
N TYR A 191 -27.39 -0.38 17.03
CA TYR A 191 -26.20 0.26 16.46
C TYR A 191 -26.07 0.03 14.96
N LEU A 192 -25.25 0.84 14.27
CA LEU A 192 -24.81 0.52 12.91
C LEU A 192 -24.02 -0.78 12.99
N TYR A 193 -24.51 -1.84 12.36
CA TYR A 193 -23.89 -3.15 12.42
C TYR A 193 -23.03 -3.38 11.18
N PHE A 194 -21.75 -3.65 11.40
CA PHE A 194 -20.88 -4.19 10.35
C PHE A 194 -20.73 -5.69 10.54
N TYR A 195 -21.23 -6.44 9.56
CA TYR A 195 -21.15 -7.89 9.49
C TYR A 195 -20.19 -8.32 8.39
N ARG A 196 -19.54 -9.45 8.61
CA ARG A 196 -18.90 -10.19 7.51
C ARG A 196 -19.97 -11.06 6.86
N PHE A 197 -20.30 -10.80 5.60
CA PHE A 197 -21.07 -11.73 4.80
C PHE A 197 -20.09 -12.67 4.08
N PRO A 198 -20.18 -14.00 4.28
CA PRO A 198 -19.52 -14.92 3.35
C PRO A 198 -20.18 -14.72 1.99
N MET A 199 -19.39 -14.42 0.96
CA MET A 199 -19.89 -14.38 -0.42
C MET A 199 -20.38 -15.80 -0.74
N LYS A 200 -21.71 -15.98 -0.82
CA LYS A 200 -22.30 -17.19 -1.39
C LYS A 200 -22.26 -16.98 -2.90
N PHE A 201 -21.34 -17.65 -3.58
CA PHE A 201 -21.46 -17.80 -5.03
C PHE A 201 -22.69 -18.69 -5.32
N PRO A 202 -23.52 -18.35 -6.32
CA PRO A 202 -24.59 -19.23 -6.80
C PRO A 202 -24.02 -20.52 -7.42
#